data_AF-A0A1S6WW72-F1
#
_entry.id   AF-A0A1S6WW72-F1
#
_cell.length_a   1.000
_cell.length_b   1.000
_cell.length_c   1.000
_cell.angle_alpha   90.00
_cell.angle_beta   90.00
_cell.angle_gamma   90.00
#
_symmetry.space_group_name_H-M   'P 1'
#
loop_
_entity.id
_entity.type
_entity.pdbx_description
1 polymer ?
#
loop_
_entity_poly.entity_id
_entity_poly.type
_entity_poly.pdbx_seq_one_letter_code
_entity_poly.pdbx_strand_id
1 'polypeptide(L)'
;MLKFALYVFFILLFPFATYAQKTITNETDYHSVLIPILPSNIVTNYPLTEDFLVKMEQIKIEVAKLPIEPDAPGTGNDNSIEGLIASVSSRPKLAGVLEKNNITPKDYVIGFMALQATLAVISALEDNDNFDEKITLSQSNLEFGQKHINRIRALLWTTD
;
A
#
# COMPACT_ATOMS: atom_id res chain seq x y z
N MET A 1 6.50 -20.65 69.65
CA MET A 1 7.93 -20.67 69.25
C MET A 1 8.00 -21.61 68.06
N LEU A 2 8.29 -21.21 66.81
CA LEU A 2 9.56 -20.66 66.30
C LEU A 2 9.25 -20.14 64.86
N LYS A 3 9.16 -18.82 64.66
CA LYS A 3 10.18 -17.92 64.06
C LYS A 3 10.47 -18.11 62.56
N PHE A 4 10.06 -17.08 61.81
CA PHE A 4 10.83 -16.29 60.83
C PHE A 4 11.48 -16.90 59.58
N ALA A 5 11.21 -16.19 58.47
CA ALA A 5 12.14 -15.77 57.42
C ALA A 5 12.34 -16.67 56.19
N LEU A 6 11.65 -16.30 55.10
CA LEU A 6 12.26 -15.91 53.81
C LEU A 6 11.13 -15.24 52.97
N TYR A 7 10.83 -13.95 53.14
CA TYR A 7 11.46 -12.78 52.52
C TYR A 7 11.88 -12.97 51.04
N VAL A 8 11.25 -12.13 50.22
CA VAL A 8 11.69 -11.63 48.91
C VAL A 8 11.60 -12.62 47.77
N PHE A 9 10.59 -12.46 46.94
CA PHE A 9 10.73 -11.80 45.64
C PHE A 9 9.53 -12.23 44.80
N PHE A 10 8.59 -11.32 44.60
CA PHE A 10 7.95 -11.04 43.31
C PHE A 10 6.64 -10.29 43.56
N ILE A 11 6.80 -8.97 43.55
CA ILE A 11 5.83 -8.05 42.94
C ILE A 11 4.50 -7.96 43.71
N LEU A 12 4.63 -7.30 44.87
CA LEU A 12 3.66 -6.29 45.26
C LEU A 12 3.31 -5.40 44.06
N LEU A 13 2.01 -5.17 43.90
CA LEU A 13 1.41 -3.91 43.48
C LEU A 13 1.85 -3.42 42.10
N PHE A 14 0.95 -3.49 41.12
CA PHE A 14 0.36 -2.32 40.48
C PHE A 14 -0.74 -2.81 39.52
N PRO A 15 -1.83 -2.04 39.36
CA PRO A 15 -3.01 -2.47 38.63
C PRO A 15 -2.66 -2.65 37.16
N PHE A 16 -3.35 -3.57 36.49
CA PHE A 16 -3.41 -3.64 35.04
C PHE A 16 -4.02 -2.33 34.51
N ALA A 17 -3.20 -1.28 34.45
CA ALA A 17 -3.38 -0.20 33.51
C ALA A 17 -2.99 -0.81 32.16
N THR A 18 -3.97 -1.37 31.47
CA THR A 18 -3.91 -1.59 30.02
C THR A 18 -3.89 -0.23 29.32
N TYR A 19 -2.81 0.52 29.51
CA TYR A 19 -2.34 1.43 28.47
C TYR A 19 -1.65 0.56 27.42
N ALA A 20 -2.44 0.00 26.50
CA ALA A 20 -1.90 -0.33 25.20
C ALA A 20 -1.55 1.00 24.53
N GLN A 21 -0.31 1.42 24.76
CA GLN A 21 0.35 2.49 24.06
C GLN A 21 0.21 2.21 22.57
N LYS A 22 -0.52 3.10 21.91
CA LYS A 22 -0.54 3.29 20.46
C LYS A 22 0.90 3.44 19.97
N THR A 23 1.54 2.33 19.66
CA THR A 23 2.73 2.31 18.81
C THR A 23 2.21 2.43 17.38
N ILE A 24 1.96 3.66 16.94
CA ILE A 24 2.15 3.96 15.52
C ILE A 24 3.66 3.82 15.33
N THR A 25 4.08 2.65 14.89
CA THR A 25 5.32 2.51 14.15
C THR A 25 5.16 3.43 12.95
N ASN A 26 5.90 4.53 12.94
CA ASN A 26 5.92 5.52 11.87
C ASN A 26 6.73 4.96 10.68
N GLU A 27 6.33 3.79 10.23
CA GLU A 27 6.70 3.23 8.93
C GLU A 27 5.54 3.58 8.01
N THR A 28 5.43 4.86 7.66
CA THR A 28 4.62 5.25 6.49
C THR A 28 5.38 4.80 5.25
N ASP A 29 5.34 3.49 5.02
CA ASP A 29 5.52 2.90 3.71
C ASP A 29 4.52 3.60 2.79
N TYR A 30 5.01 4.25 1.73
CA TYR A 30 4.19 4.93 0.74
C TYR A 30 3.15 3.99 0.12
N HIS A 31 3.35 2.67 0.21
CA HIS A 31 2.40 1.65 -0.22
C HIS A 31 1.22 1.42 0.76
N SER A 32 1.37 1.76 2.05
CA SER A 32 0.33 1.57 3.08
C SER A 32 -0.85 2.53 2.96
N VAL A 33 -0.71 3.62 2.18
CA VAL A 33 -1.75 4.64 2.00
C VAL A 33 -2.82 4.20 0.99
N LEU A 34 -2.56 3.13 0.23
CA LEU A 34 -3.44 2.61 -0.82
C LEU A 34 -4.16 1.35 -0.33
N ILE A 35 -5.03 1.53 0.68
CA ILE A 35 -5.95 0.49 1.16
C ILE A 35 -6.99 0.22 0.06
N PRO A 36 -7.37 -1.04 -0.23
CA PRO A 36 -8.25 -1.36 -1.34
C PRO A 36 -9.65 -0.77 -1.13
N ILE A 37 -9.95 0.29 -1.90
CA ILE A 37 -11.34 0.65 -2.21
C ILE A 37 -11.78 -0.34 -3.29
N LEU A 38 -12.98 -0.90 -3.15
CA LEU A 38 -13.59 -1.76 -4.18
C LEU A 38 -13.34 -1.10 -5.56
N PRO A 39 -12.65 -1.77 -6.50
CA PRO A 39 -12.12 -1.07 -7.67
C PRO A 39 -13.28 -0.50 -8.48
N SER A 40 -13.28 0.83 -8.63
CA SER A 40 -14.24 1.53 -9.49
C SER A 40 -14.01 1.12 -10.95
N ASN A 41 -15.00 1.37 -11.82
CA ASN A 41 -14.87 1.12 -13.26
C ASN A 41 -13.57 1.73 -13.86
N ILE A 42 -13.15 2.88 -13.32
CA ILE A 42 -11.93 3.58 -13.74
C ILE A 42 -10.67 2.74 -13.43
N VAL A 43 -10.66 2.01 -12.31
CA VAL A 43 -9.54 1.14 -11.91
C VAL A 43 -9.56 -0.16 -12.69
N THR A 44 -10.72 -0.81 -12.85
CA THR A 44 -10.80 -2.13 -13.51
C THR A 44 -10.51 -2.07 -15.02
N ASN A 45 -10.73 -0.90 -15.64
CA ASN A 45 -10.51 -0.65 -17.07
C ASN A 45 -9.28 0.22 -17.36
N TYR A 46 -8.49 0.61 -16.37
CA TYR A 46 -7.26 1.35 -16.62
C TYR A 46 -6.28 0.48 -17.42
N PRO A 47 -5.75 0.95 -18.56
CA PRO A 47 -4.94 0.13 -19.45
C PRO A 47 -3.57 -0.16 -18.83
N LEU A 48 -3.33 -1.41 -18.45
CA LEU A 48 -2.02 -1.87 -18.02
C LEU A 48 -1.18 -2.26 -19.23
N THR A 49 -0.01 -1.65 -19.35
CA THR A 49 0.93 -1.89 -20.46
C THR A 49 2.32 -2.15 -19.92
N GLU A 50 3.16 -2.76 -20.77
CA GLU A 50 4.57 -3.01 -20.45
C GLU A 50 5.32 -1.70 -20.14
N ASP A 51 5.08 -0.66 -20.94
CA ASP A 51 5.67 0.67 -20.73
C ASP A 51 5.26 1.27 -19.38
N PHE A 52 3.98 1.14 -19.01
CA PHE A 52 3.50 1.59 -17.71
C PHE A 52 4.18 0.84 -16.56
N LEU A 53 4.27 -0.49 -16.63
CA LEU A 53 4.91 -1.31 -15.59
C LEU A 53 6.39 -0.95 -15.41
N VAL A 54 7.14 -0.79 -16.51
CA VAL A 54 8.55 -0.36 -16.47
C VAL A 54 8.69 1.01 -15.80
N LYS A 55 7.82 1.96 -16.10
CA LYS A 55 7.82 3.28 -15.45
C LYS A 55 7.55 3.17 -13.95
N MET A 56 6.60 2.34 -13.54
CA MET A 56 6.28 2.14 -12.12
C MET A 56 7.44 1.48 -11.35
N GLU A 57 8.13 0.52 -11.95
CA GLU A 57 9.35 -0.09 -11.40
C GLU A 57 10.46 0.95 -11.22
N GLN A 58 10.67 1.82 -12.21
CA GLN A 58 11.63 2.91 -12.13
C GLN A 58 11.26 3.92 -11.04
N ILE A 59 9.98 4.30 -10.96
CA ILE A 59 9.45 5.20 -9.93
C ILE A 59 9.70 4.62 -8.53
N LYS A 60 9.46 3.32 -8.30
CA LYS A 60 9.74 2.67 -7.01
C LYS A 60 11.20 2.85 -6.58
N ILE A 61 12.15 2.64 -7.49
CA ILE A 61 13.59 2.79 -7.24
C ILE A 61 13.95 4.24 -6.92
N GLU A 62 13.34 5.21 -7.59
CA GLU A 62 13.61 6.63 -7.38
C GLU A 62 12.97 7.16 -6.09
N VAL A 63 11.73 6.76 -5.80
CA VAL A 63 11.01 7.14 -4.59
C VAL A 63 11.69 6.60 -3.33
N ALA A 64 12.25 5.40 -3.37
CA ALA A 64 13.01 4.82 -2.25
C ALA A 64 14.24 5.66 -1.83
N LYS A 65 14.71 6.55 -2.70
CA LYS A 65 15.85 7.45 -2.43
C LYS A 65 15.40 8.83 -1.95
N LEU A 66 14.10 9.12 -1.99
CA LEU A 66 13.58 10.42 -1.59
C LEU A 66 13.56 10.56 -0.07
N PRO A 67 13.93 11.72 0.47
CA PRO A 67 13.66 12.03 1.87
C PRO A 67 12.14 12.08 2.09
N ILE A 68 11.70 11.57 3.24
CA ILE A 68 10.28 11.52 3.63
C ILE A 68 9.66 12.92 3.53
N GLU A 69 8.53 13.01 2.82
CA GLU A 69 7.68 14.20 2.80
C GLU A 69 6.47 13.97 3.71
N PRO A 70 6.20 14.88 4.66
CA PRO A 70 5.01 14.77 5.48
C PRO A 70 3.77 14.96 4.61
N ASP A 71 2.67 14.32 5.02
CA ASP A 71 1.37 14.56 4.40
C ASP A 71 1.01 16.05 4.50
N ALA A 72 0.57 16.65 3.40
CA ALA A 72 0.19 18.05 3.41
C ALA A 72 -1.05 18.25 4.31
N PRO A 73 -1.01 19.18 5.29
CA PRO A 73 -2.15 19.44 6.16
C PRO A 73 -3.34 19.93 5.34
N GLY A 74 -4.50 19.30 5.54
CA GLY A 74 -5.73 19.63 4.81
C GLY A 74 -5.94 18.88 3.48
N THR A 75 -4.97 18.08 3.03
CA THR A 75 -5.21 17.03 2.03
C THR A 75 -5.66 15.77 2.76
N GLY A 76 -6.90 15.82 3.27
CA GLY A 76 -7.48 14.63 3.87
C GLY A 76 -7.44 13.51 2.84
N ASN A 77 -6.61 12.49 3.08
CA ASN A 77 -6.84 11.19 2.46
C ASN A 77 -8.17 10.70 3.06
N ASP A 78 -9.28 11.14 2.48
CA ASP A 78 -10.62 10.65 2.77
C ASP A 78 -10.85 9.24 2.21
N ASN A 79 -9.77 8.60 1.74
CA ASN A 79 -9.75 7.33 1.01
C ASN A 79 -10.62 7.38 -0.25
N SER A 80 -10.81 8.54 -0.86
CA SER A 80 -11.30 8.65 -2.24
C SER A 80 -10.14 8.64 -3.23
N ILE A 81 -10.41 8.31 -4.50
CA ILE A 81 -9.41 8.41 -5.56
C ILE A 81 -8.92 9.86 -5.68
N GLU A 82 -9.81 10.83 -5.59
CA GLU A 82 -9.50 12.26 -5.64
C GLU A 82 -8.62 12.70 -4.46
N GLY A 83 -8.92 12.21 -3.25
CA GLY A 83 -8.13 12.46 -2.05
C GLY A 83 -6.71 11.88 -2.14
N LEU A 84 -6.59 10.65 -2.68
CA LEU A 84 -5.29 10.02 -2.95
C LEU A 84 -4.49 10.80 -4.01
N ILE A 85 -5.13 11.23 -5.09
CA ILE A 85 -4.49 12.05 -6.13
C ILE A 85 -4.01 13.38 -5.53
N ALA A 86 -4.83 14.03 -4.71
CA ALA A 86 -4.46 15.27 -4.03
C ALA A 86 -3.28 15.07 -3.07
N SER A 87 -3.28 13.98 -2.30
CA SER A 87 -2.17 13.63 -1.41
C SER A 87 -0.86 13.44 -2.17
N VAL A 88 -0.86 12.67 -3.27
CA VAL A 88 0.32 12.47 -4.13
C VAL A 88 0.78 13.80 -4.75
N SER A 89 -0.16 14.60 -5.26
CA SER A 89 0.14 15.89 -5.89
C SER A 89 0.73 16.91 -4.93
N SER A 90 0.39 16.80 -3.63
CA SER A 90 0.89 17.71 -2.59
C SER A 90 2.34 17.46 -2.16
N ARG A 91 2.96 16.37 -2.63
CA ARG A 91 4.32 15.95 -2.29
C ARG A 91 5.28 16.30 -3.44
N PRO A 92 5.97 17.46 -3.39
CA PRO A 92 6.69 17.97 -4.55
C PRO A 92 7.84 17.07 -5.01
N LYS A 93 8.50 16.32 -4.11
CA LYS A 93 9.57 15.40 -4.52
C LYS A 93 8.99 14.16 -5.20
N LEU A 94 7.90 13.61 -4.66
CA LEU A 94 7.20 12.50 -5.31
C LEU A 94 6.66 12.94 -6.68
N ALA A 95 5.94 14.06 -6.74
CA ALA A 95 5.41 14.62 -7.98
C ALA A 95 6.51 14.86 -9.02
N GLY A 96 7.69 15.35 -8.61
CA GLY A 96 8.85 15.53 -9.49
C GLY A 96 9.39 14.21 -10.06
N VAL A 97 9.40 13.12 -9.27
CA VAL A 97 9.77 11.79 -9.78
C VAL A 97 8.73 11.26 -10.78
N LEU A 98 7.43 11.46 -10.50
CA LEU A 98 6.36 11.06 -11.41
C LEU A 98 6.47 11.80 -12.75
N GLU A 99 6.64 13.12 -12.71
CA GLU A 99 6.79 13.97 -13.89
C GLU A 99 8.00 13.54 -14.73
N LYS A 100 9.15 13.30 -14.10
CA LYS A 100 10.36 12.80 -14.77
C LYS A 100 10.12 11.48 -15.54
N ASN A 101 9.20 10.65 -15.06
CA ASN A 101 8.84 9.37 -15.68
C ASN A 101 7.63 9.47 -16.63
N ASN A 102 7.15 10.69 -16.93
CA ASN A 102 5.95 10.95 -17.73
C ASN A 102 4.70 10.26 -17.16
N ILE A 103 4.57 10.26 -15.84
CA ILE A 103 3.40 9.76 -15.12
C ILE A 103 2.77 10.92 -14.37
N THR A 104 1.46 11.11 -14.53
CA THR A 104 0.73 12.10 -13.71
C THR A 104 0.40 11.50 -12.34
N PRO A 105 0.19 12.31 -11.29
CA PRO A 105 -0.33 11.81 -10.00
C PRO A 105 -1.60 10.97 -10.14
N LYS A 106 -2.48 11.33 -11.08
CA LYS A 106 -3.69 10.58 -11.41
C LYS A 106 -3.38 9.19 -11.98
N ASP A 107 -2.50 9.12 -12.97
CA ASP A 107 -2.10 7.85 -13.60
C ASP A 107 -1.35 6.95 -12.61
N TYR A 108 -0.54 7.55 -11.73
CA TYR A 108 0.14 6.84 -10.66
C TYR A 108 -0.86 6.17 -9.71
N VAL A 109 -1.83 6.92 -9.16
CA VAL A 109 -2.82 6.39 -8.21
C VAL A 109 -3.69 5.32 -8.87
N ILE A 110 -4.33 5.64 -10.00
CA ILE A 110 -5.27 4.72 -10.65
C ILE A 110 -4.53 3.49 -11.17
N GLY A 111 -3.38 3.66 -11.79
CA GLY A 111 -2.60 2.55 -12.34
C GLY A 111 -1.99 1.67 -11.25
N PHE A 112 -1.57 2.23 -10.12
CA PHE A 112 -1.14 1.42 -8.97
C PHE A 112 -2.30 0.60 -8.40
N MET A 113 -3.49 1.20 -8.24
CA MET A 113 -4.70 0.47 -7.82
C MET A 113 -5.09 -0.62 -8.83
N ALA A 114 -4.93 -0.37 -10.13
CA ALA A 114 -5.20 -1.36 -11.16
C ALA A 114 -4.22 -2.55 -11.10
N LEU A 115 -2.94 -2.29 -10.81
CA LEU A 115 -1.94 -3.32 -10.56
C LEU A 115 -2.27 -4.16 -9.31
N GLN A 116 -2.71 -3.52 -8.21
CA GLN A 116 -3.17 -4.22 -7.00
C GLN A 116 -4.39 -5.11 -7.27
N ALA A 117 -5.41 -4.57 -7.95
CA ALA A 117 -6.61 -5.33 -8.30
C ALA A 117 -6.28 -6.50 -9.22
N THR A 118 -5.37 -6.30 -10.17
CA THR A 118 -4.88 -7.36 -11.06
C THR A 118 -4.14 -8.46 -10.29
N LEU A 119 -3.24 -8.09 -9.36
CA LEU A 119 -2.56 -9.06 -8.51
C LEU A 119 -3.56 -9.87 -7.66
N ALA A 120 -4.54 -9.21 -7.05
CA ALA A 120 -5.54 -9.86 -6.21
C ALA A 120 -6.38 -10.90 -6.99
N VAL A 121 -6.86 -10.54 -8.18
CA VAL A 121 -7.66 -11.46 -9.01
C VAL A 121 -6.83 -12.64 -9.50
N ILE A 122 -5.61 -12.39 -10.01
CA ILE A 122 -4.77 -13.48 -10.52
C ILE A 122 -4.34 -14.43 -9.40
N SER A 123 -3.96 -13.91 -8.23
CA SER A 123 -3.60 -14.76 -7.10
C SER A 123 -4.77 -15.61 -6.60
N ALA A 124 -5.99 -15.07 -6.56
CA ALA A 124 -7.14 -15.86 -6.17
C ALA A 124 -7.50 -16.97 -7.19
N LEU A 125 -7.31 -16.70 -8.49
CA LEU A 125 -7.44 -17.72 -9.54
C LEU A 125 -6.38 -18.83 -9.41
N GLU A 126 -5.15 -18.49 -9.04
CA GLU A 126 -4.06 -19.45 -8.80
C GLU A 126 -4.34 -20.33 -7.57
N ASP A 127 -4.83 -19.73 -6.48
CA ASP A 127 -5.07 -20.42 -5.21
C ASP A 127 -6.36 -21.26 -5.19
N ASN A 128 -7.13 -21.25 -6.30
CA ASN A 128 -8.42 -21.93 -6.43
C ASN A 128 -9.39 -21.56 -5.29
N ASP A 129 -9.17 -20.37 -4.72
CA ASP A 129 -10.05 -19.78 -3.74
C ASP A 129 -11.35 -19.40 -4.45
N ASN A 130 -12.48 -19.58 -3.77
CA ASN A 130 -13.77 -19.06 -4.23
C ASN A 130 -13.72 -17.53 -4.16
N PHE A 131 -13.01 -16.92 -5.09
CA PHE A 131 -12.96 -15.48 -5.24
C PHE A 131 -14.36 -15.01 -5.55
N ASP A 132 -14.95 -14.29 -4.60
CA ASP A 132 -16.27 -13.70 -4.75
C ASP A 132 -16.23 -12.82 -6.01
N GLU A 133 -17.07 -13.17 -6.99
CA GLU A 133 -17.05 -12.81 -8.42
C GLU A 133 -17.30 -11.31 -8.69
N LYS A 134 -16.87 -10.42 -7.79
CA LYS A 134 -17.28 -9.02 -7.75
C LYS A 134 -16.26 -8.05 -8.34
N ILE A 135 -15.03 -8.49 -8.61
CA ILE A 135 -14.03 -7.68 -9.32
C ILE A 135 -13.95 -8.15 -10.77
N THR A 136 -14.71 -7.51 -11.65
CA THR A 136 -14.61 -7.73 -13.10
C THR A 136 -13.50 -6.85 -13.66
N LEU A 137 -12.30 -7.41 -13.86
CA LEU A 137 -11.22 -6.77 -14.60
C LEU A 137 -11.50 -6.83 -16.11
N SER A 138 -10.96 -5.87 -16.86
CA SER A 138 -10.90 -6.00 -18.31
C SER A 138 -10.08 -7.23 -18.72
N GLN A 139 -10.48 -7.88 -19.82
CA GLN A 139 -9.76 -9.04 -20.36
C GLN A 139 -8.28 -8.74 -20.62
N SER A 140 -7.97 -7.54 -21.13
CA SER A 140 -6.59 -7.11 -21.36
C SER A 140 -5.77 -7.04 -20.06
N ASN A 141 -6.38 -6.60 -18.95
CA ASN A 141 -5.69 -6.55 -17.66
C ASN A 141 -5.52 -7.94 -17.04
N LEU A 142 -6.46 -8.87 -17.27
CA LEU A 142 -6.28 -10.27 -16.89
C LEU A 142 -5.09 -10.90 -17.62
N GLU A 143 -5.03 -10.76 -18.94
CA GLU A 143 -3.93 -11.29 -19.76
C GLU A 143 -2.59 -10.65 -19.39
N PHE A 144 -2.59 -9.32 -19.16
CA PHE A 144 -1.42 -8.60 -18.67
C PHE A 144 -0.96 -9.14 -17.32
N GLY A 145 -1.89 -9.31 -16.38
CA GLY A 145 -1.66 -9.85 -15.05
C GLY A 145 -1.02 -11.23 -15.09
N GLN A 146 -1.63 -12.18 -15.83
CA GLN A 146 -1.11 -13.54 -16.00
C GLN A 146 0.33 -13.55 -16.55
N LYS A 147 0.62 -12.67 -17.51
CA LYS A 147 1.95 -12.59 -18.13
C LYS A 147 3.01 -11.97 -17.21
N HIS A 148 2.62 -11.02 -16.36
CA HIS A 148 3.55 -10.17 -15.61
C HIS A 148 3.45 -10.30 -14.08
N ILE A 149 2.72 -11.29 -13.56
CA ILE A 149 2.36 -11.40 -12.13
C ILE A 149 3.55 -11.29 -11.18
N ASN A 150 4.69 -11.91 -11.50
CA ASN A 150 5.88 -11.88 -10.66
C ASN A 150 6.49 -10.48 -10.55
N ARG A 151 6.45 -9.69 -11.64
CA ARG A 151 6.90 -8.30 -11.64
C ARG A 151 5.95 -7.41 -10.87
N ILE A 152 4.65 -7.60 -11.07
CA ILE A 152 3.61 -6.88 -10.32
C ILE A 152 3.78 -7.15 -8.82
N ARG A 153 3.99 -8.40 -8.42
CA ARG A 153 4.26 -8.81 -7.04
C ARG A 153 5.53 -8.15 -6.48
N ALA A 154 6.64 -8.19 -7.23
CA ALA A 154 7.89 -7.55 -6.82
C ALA A 154 7.79 -6.01 -6.75
N LEU A 155 6.95 -5.39 -7.58
CA LEU A 155 6.66 -3.96 -7.52
C LEU A 155 5.83 -3.61 -6.27
N LEU A 156 4.79 -4.40 -5.97
CA LEU A 156 3.84 -4.09 -4.90
C LEU A 156 4.30 -4.50 -3.49
N TRP A 157 5.25 -5.42 -3.37
CA TRP A 157 5.83 -5.79 -2.07
C TRP A 157 7.17 -5.10 -1.85
N THR A 158 7.36 -4.58 -0.65
CA THR A 158 8.66 -4.19 -0.10
C THR A 158 9.43 -5.47 0.25
N THR A 159 10.57 -5.70 -0.40
CA THR A 159 11.58 -6.56 0.19
C THR A 159 12.29 -5.71 1.24
N ASP A 160 12.00 -6.00 2.50
CA ASP A 160 12.72 -5.47 3.68
C ASP A 160 14.25 -5.66 3.57
#